data_AF-A0A392MVM6-F1
#
_entry.id   AF-A0A392MVM6-F1
#
_cell.length_a   1.000
_cell.length_b   1.000
_cell.length_c   1.000
_cell.angle_alpha   90.00
_cell.angle_beta   90.00
_cell.angle_gamma   90.00
#
_symmetry.space_group_name_H-M   'P 1'
#
loop_
_entity.id
_entity.type
_entity.pdbx_description
1 polymer ?
#
loop_
_entity_poly.entity_id
_entity_poly.type
_entity_poly.pdbx_seq_one_letter_code
_entity_poly.pdbx_strand_id
1 'polypeptide(L)'
;MFELSMWRCNDELRDRAEELHRNSKKDEVAKHYIEFWKKIPLNEPYRVILGDVRDKLYRTRERSRYLLAHGYSEIPEEATFTNVDEFLEPLELCYRSLCACGDRAIADGSLLDFLRQVSTFGLSLVRLDIRQESDRHTDVMDAITKHLEIGSYQEWSEEKRQEWLLSELVGKRPLFGPDLPQTDEIREVLETFHVIAELPSDNFGAYIISMATAPSDVLAVELLQRECKIKNPLRVVPLFEKLADLESAPAALARLFSIDWYINRINGKQEVMIGYSDSGKDAGRFSAAWQLYKAQEDLISVAQKFGVKLTMFHGRGGTVGRGGGPTHLAILSQPPDTI
;
A
#
# COMPACT_ATOMS: atom_id res chain seq x y z
N MET A 1 22.50 22.23 4.04
CA MET A 1 22.34 22.83 5.39
C MET A 1 23.01 24.22 5.54
N PHE A 2 24.06 24.55 4.76
CA PHE A 2 24.67 25.90 4.81
C PHE A 2 23.78 27.01 4.24
N GLU A 3 23.01 26.73 3.19
CA GLU A 3 22.02 27.68 2.62
C GLU A 3 20.85 28.00 3.56
N LEU A 4 20.67 27.22 4.63
CA LEU A 4 19.61 27.40 5.64
C LEU A 4 20.14 27.99 6.97
N SER A 5 21.36 28.51 6.99
CA SER A 5 21.88 29.41 8.05
C SER A 5 21.27 30.80 7.95
N MET A 6 19.95 30.89 7.95
CA MET A 6 19.23 32.15 7.77
C MET A 6 18.43 32.49 9.01
N TRP A 7 18.40 33.77 9.35
CA TRP A 7 17.70 34.30 10.52
C TRP A 7 16.27 34.79 10.18
N ARG A 8 16.01 35.10 8.90
CA ARG A 8 14.71 35.59 8.43
C ARG A 8 13.74 34.42 8.22
N CYS A 9 12.67 34.40 9.00
CA CYS A 9 11.60 33.40 8.94
C CYS A 9 10.27 34.05 9.35
N ASN A 10 9.16 33.39 9.03
CA ASN A 10 7.84 33.78 9.52
C ASN A 10 7.69 33.45 11.02
N ASP A 11 6.62 33.97 11.64
CA ASP A 11 6.38 33.82 13.07
C ASP A 11 6.12 32.36 13.47
N GLU A 12 5.36 31.62 12.67
CA GLU A 12 5.07 30.19 12.88
C GLU A 12 6.35 29.35 13.01
N LEU A 13 7.32 29.54 12.11
CA LEU A 13 8.58 28.82 12.13
C LEU A 13 9.45 29.24 13.32
N ARG A 14 9.45 30.53 13.67
CA ARG A 14 10.19 31.06 14.81
C ARG A 14 9.70 30.45 16.13
N ASP A 15 8.38 30.46 16.34
CA ASP A 15 7.77 29.92 17.55
C ASP A 15 8.07 28.43 17.73
N ARG A 16 7.97 27.66 16.63
CA ARG A 16 8.33 26.23 16.64
C ARG A 16 9.81 25.99 16.93
N ALA A 17 10.70 26.79 16.34
CA ALA A 17 12.12 26.69 16.61
C ALA A 17 12.46 27.02 18.07
N GLU A 18 11.81 28.03 18.67
CA GLU A 18 11.99 28.37 20.07
C GLU A 18 11.50 27.27 21.00
N GLU A 19 10.34 26.66 20.72
CA GLU A 19 9.81 25.52 21.46
C GLU A 19 10.79 24.34 21.46
N LEU A 20 11.25 23.92 20.28
CA LEU A 20 12.22 22.84 20.14
C LEU A 20 13.54 23.15 20.86
N HIS A 21 14.02 24.39 20.77
CA HIS A 21 15.26 24.79 21.42
C HIS A 21 15.16 24.82 22.96
N ARG A 22 13.98 25.13 23.52
CA ARG A 22 13.68 25.03 24.96
C ARG A 22 13.62 23.58 25.43
N ASN A 23 13.00 22.71 24.63
CA ASN A 23 12.80 21.30 24.96
C ASN A 23 14.04 20.42 24.71
N SER A 24 15.01 20.92 23.93
CA SER A 24 16.28 20.22 23.66
C SER A 24 17.09 20.04 24.95
N LYS A 25 17.03 18.84 25.55
CA LYS A 25 17.90 18.42 26.66
C LYS A 25 19.34 18.28 26.15
N LYS A 26 20.30 18.92 26.83
CA LYS A 26 21.73 18.93 26.47
C LYS A 26 22.36 17.54 26.27
N ASP A 27 21.83 16.50 26.90
CA ASP A 27 22.49 15.19 26.99
C ASP A 27 21.98 14.11 26.00
N GLU A 28 20.84 14.32 25.34
CA GLU A 28 20.24 13.28 24.45
C GLU A 28 20.46 13.52 22.95
N VAL A 29 20.79 14.74 22.53
CA VAL A 29 20.45 15.20 21.18
C VAL A 29 21.61 15.14 20.17
N ALA A 30 22.89 15.08 20.56
CA ALA A 30 23.93 15.42 19.57
C ALA A 30 25.30 14.76 19.78
N LYS A 31 25.37 13.44 19.93
CA LYS A 31 26.68 12.74 19.90
C LYS A 31 26.93 11.90 18.65
N HIS A 32 25.92 11.67 17.83
CA HIS A 32 26.04 10.74 16.69
C HIS A 32 26.78 11.32 15.47
N TYR A 33 26.82 12.65 15.33
CA TYR A 33 27.51 13.33 14.23
C TYR A 33 28.42 14.46 14.78
N ILE A 34 29.73 14.30 14.61
CA ILE A 34 30.77 15.22 15.16
C ILE A 34 30.54 16.67 14.72
N GLU A 35 30.07 16.85 13.48
CA GLU A 35 29.79 18.15 12.86
C GLU A 35 28.67 18.94 13.58
N PHE A 36 27.86 18.27 14.40
CA PHE A 36 26.70 18.85 15.09
C PHE A 36 26.75 18.74 16.61
N TRP A 37 27.91 18.42 17.17
CA TRP A 37 28.10 18.35 18.64
C TRP A 37 27.89 19.70 19.34
N LYS A 38 27.96 20.82 18.61
CA LYS A 38 27.65 22.15 19.13
C LYS A 38 26.15 22.42 19.02
N LYS A 39 25.58 23.01 20.07
CA LYS A 39 24.17 23.43 20.06
C LYS A 39 23.92 24.41 18.90
N ILE A 40 22.90 24.12 18.09
CA ILE A 40 22.47 25.02 17.02
C ILE A 40 21.91 26.30 17.67
N PRO A 41 22.40 27.49 17.28
CA PRO A 41 21.96 28.73 17.89
C PRO A 41 20.55 29.12 17.41
N LEU A 42 19.79 29.81 18.27
CA LEU A 42 18.41 30.22 17.99
C LEU A 42 18.25 31.16 16.79
N ASN A 43 19.32 31.87 16.41
CA ASN A 43 19.31 32.74 15.23
C ASN A 43 19.41 31.96 13.89
N GLU A 44 19.47 30.62 13.93
CA GLU A 44 19.37 29.74 12.77
C GLU A 44 18.10 28.85 12.86
N PRO A 45 16.88 29.43 12.84
CA PRO A 45 15.64 28.72 13.18
C PRO A 45 15.33 27.52 12.25
N TYR A 46 15.62 27.61 10.94
CA TYR A 46 15.48 26.46 10.03
C TYR A 46 16.38 25.29 10.42
N ARG A 47 17.60 25.57 10.88
CA ARG A 47 18.54 24.53 11.33
C ARG A 47 18.11 23.90 12.65
N VAL A 48 17.45 24.65 13.53
CA VAL A 48 16.87 24.08 14.76
C VAL A 48 15.83 23.03 14.41
N ILE A 49 14.89 23.35 13.49
CA ILE A 49 13.87 22.41 13.04
C ILE A 49 14.49 21.20 12.33
N LEU A 50 15.38 21.43 11.37
CA LEU A 50 16.02 20.33 10.64
C LEU A 50 16.95 19.48 11.51
N GLY A 51 17.49 20.05 12.59
CA GLY A 51 18.21 19.32 13.63
C GLY A 51 17.31 18.31 14.34
N ASP A 52 16.11 18.74 14.75
CA ASP A 52 15.11 17.84 15.36
C ASP A 52 14.67 16.72 14.40
N VAL A 53 14.40 17.07 13.13
CA VAL A 53 14.08 16.09 12.08
C VAL A 53 15.19 15.05 11.92
N ARG A 54 16.45 15.48 11.88
CA ARG A 54 17.61 14.57 11.81
C ARG A 54 17.63 13.61 13.00
N ASP A 55 17.39 14.11 14.21
CA ASP A 55 17.49 13.31 15.43
C ASP A 55 16.34 12.29 15.52
N LYS A 56 15.12 12.67 15.13
CA LYS A 56 14.01 11.73 14.95
C LYS A 56 14.28 10.69 13.86
N LEU A 57 14.84 11.07 12.71
CA LEU A 57 15.24 10.12 11.66
C LEU A 57 16.28 9.12 12.15
N TYR A 58 17.27 9.57 12.92
CA TYR A 58 18.28 8.69 13.51
C TYR A 58 17.63 7.66 14.44
N ARG A 59 16.73 8.10 15.31
CA ARG A 59 15.98 7.20 16.21
C ARG A 59 15.10 6.23 15.43
N THR A 60 14.45 6.69 14.37
CA THR A 60 13.64 5.84 13.46
C THR A 60 14.51 4.74 12.85
N ARG A 61 15.69 5.09 12.31
CA ARG A 61 16.66 4.14 11.77
C ARG A 61 17.11 3.12 12.81
N GLU A 62 17.50 3.56 14.00
CA GLU A 62 17.97 2.66 15.06
C GLU A 62 16.84 1.77 15.57
N ARG A 63 15.62 2.28 15.73
CA ARG A 63 14.44 1.49 16.11
C ARG A 63 14.23 0.36 15.11
N SER A 64 14.19 0.66 13.82
CA SER A 64 14.07 -0.35 12.76
C SER A 64 15.22 -1.36 12.79
N ARG A 65 16.46 -0.92 13.03
CA ARG A 65 17.62 -1.82 13.15
C ARG A 65 17.49 -2.77 14.35
N TYR A 66 17.02 -2.30 15.49
CA TYR A 66 16.82 -3.14 16.68
C TYR A 66 15.68 -4.14 16.49
N LEU A 67 14.54 -3.70 15.94
CA LEU A 67 13.41 -4.59 15.61
C LEU A 67 13.84 -5.67 14.63
N LEU A 68 14.60 -5.33 13.58
CA LEU A 68 15.10 -6.30 12.61
C LEU A 68 16.05 -7.34 13.24
N ALA A 69 16.93 -6.91 14.14
CA ALA A 69 17.95 -7.79 14.70
C ALA A 69 17.47 -8.63 15.91
N HIS A 70 16.52 -8.12 16.68
CA HIS A 70 16.13 -8.72 17.98
C HIS A 70 14.61 -8.86 18.18
N GLY A 71 13.78 -8.35 17.27
CA GLY A 71 12.32 -8.31 17.43
C GLY A 71 11.79 -7.28 18.42
N TYR A 72 12.67 -6.47 19.04
CA TYR A 72 12.31 -5.48 20.06
C TYR A 72 13.24 -4.25 20.02
N SER A 73 12.72 -3.09 20.42
CA SER A 73 13.51 -1.86 20.59
C SER A 73 13.04 -1.06 21.81
N GLU A 74 14.00 -0.58 22.62
CA GLU A 74 13.73 0.34 23.74
C GLU A 74 13.44 1.78 23.30
N ILE A 75 13.74 2.13 22.04
CA ILE A 75 13.48 3.47 21.50
C ILE A 75 11.95 3.61 21.35
N PRO A 76 11.28 4.50 22.08
CA PRO A 76 9.81 4.63 22.02
C PRO A 76 9.33 5.14 20.66
N GLU A 77 8.10 4.80 20.25
CA GLU A 77 7.54 5.19 18.94
C GLU A 77 7.39 6.70 18.80
N GLU A 78 7.03 7.38 19.90
CA GLU A 78 6.83 8.83 19.95
C GLU A 78 8.13 9.61 19.71
N ALA A 79 9.29 8.93 19.79
CA ALA A 79 10.59 9.50 19.49
C ALA A 79 11.04 9.25 18.04
N THR A 80 10.19 8.63 17.20
CA THR A 80 10.44 8.27 15.80
C THR A 80 9.37 8.83 14.87
N PHE A 81 9.61 8.79 13.56
CA PHE A 81 8.56 9.06 12.57
C PHE A 81 7.76 7.77 12.31
N THR A 82 6.45 7.84 12.53
CA THR A 82 5.54 6.68 12.35
C THR A 82 4.66 6.78 11.12
N ASN A 83 4.52 7.98 10.56
CA ASN A 83 3.77 8.26 9.35
C ASN A 83 4.46 9.38 8.54
N VAL A 84 4.18 9.44 7.25
CA VAL A 84 4.84 10.39 6.34
C VAL A 84 4.46 11.85 6.60
N ASP A 85 3.24 12.11 7.09
CA ASP A 85 2.76 13.46 7.36
C ASP A 85 3.54 14.11 8.51
N GLU A 86 3.88 13.35 9.55
CA GLU A 86 4.74 13.81 10.64
C GLU A 86 6.13 14.22 10.14
N PHE A 87 6.65 13.53 9.12
CA PHE A 87 7.95 13.83 8.52
C PHE A 87 7.88 15.02 7.55
N LEU A 88 6.78 15.16 6.79
CA LEU A 88 6.58 16.27 5.85
C LEU A 88 6.32 17.60 6.55
N GLU A 89 5.56 17.61 7.64
CA GLU A 89 5.15 18.84 8.33
C GLU A 89 6.29 19.84 8.61
N PRO A 90 7.42 19.45 9.23
CA PRO A 90 8.50 20.40 9.50
C PRO A 90 9.22 20.87 8.22
N LEU A 91 9.21 20.07 7.15
CA LEU A 91 9.80 20.42 5.86
C LEU A 91 8.91 21.43 5.12
N GLU A 92 7.60 21.21 5.14
CA GLU A 92 6.61 22.13 4.58
C GLU A 92 6.59 23.46 5.34
N LEU A 93 6.73 23.42 6.67
CA LEU A 93 6.88 24.63 7.48
C LEU A 93 8.09 25.46 7.03
N CYS A 94 9.24 24.82 6.83
CA CYS A 94 10.43 25.47 6.27
C CYS A 94 10.13 26.07 4.88
N TYR A 95 9.47 25.32 4.00
CA TYR A 95 9.15 25.75 2.64
C TYR A 95 8.22 26.98 2.63
N ARG A 96 7.13 26.94 3.41
CA ARG A 96 6.17 28.05 3.55
C ARG A 96 6.85 29.30 4.09
N SER A 97 7.69 29.17 5.12
CA SER A 97 8.43 30.30 5.70
C SER A 97 9.39 30.96 4.71
N LEU A 98 10.16 30.16 3.96
CA LEU A 98 11.06 30.68 2.92
C LEU A 98 10.29 31.45 1.85
N CYS A 99 9.18 30.90 1.37
CA CYS A 99 8.32 31.57 0.40
C CYS A 99 7.78 32.90 0.94
N ALA A 100 7.30 32.92 2.20
CA ALA A 100 6.78 34.12 2.84
C ALA A 100 7.84 35.22 3.06
N CYS A 101 9.11 34.84 3.23
CA CYS A 101 10.22 35.78 3.40
C CYS A 101 10.82 36.31 2.09
N GLY A 102 10.33 35.84 0.94
CA GLY A 102 10.86 36.20 -0.38
C GLY A 102 11.99 35.29 -0.89
N ASP A 103 12.31 34.22 -0.16
CA ASP A 103 13.42 33.31 -0.43
C ASP A 103 12.97 32.06 -1.20
N ARG A 104 11.96 32.18 -2.07
CA ARG A 104 11.42 31.06 -2.84
C ARG A 104 12.46 30.36 -3.71
N ALA A 105 13.44 31.10 -4.25
CA ALA A 105 14.52 30.52 -5.02
C ALA A 105 15.36 29.50 -4.22
N ILE A 106 15.48 29.70 -2.90
CA ILE A 106 16.13 28.74 -1.99
C ILE A 106 15.18 27.57 -1.70
N ALA A 107 13.90 27.87 -1.46
CA ALA A 107 12.87 26.86 -1.19
C ALA A 107 12.73 25.84 -2.34
N ASP A 108 12.75 26.33 -3.58
CA ASP A 108 12.63 25.53 -4.81
C ASP A 108 13.93 24.80 -5.21
N GLY A 109 14.99 24.93 -4.40
CA GLY A 109 16.24 24.16 -4.52
C GLY A 109 16.17 22.81 -3.81
N SER A 110 17.20 22.50 -3.00
CA SER A 110 17.31 21.18 -2.34
C SER A 110 16.16 20.84 -1.39
N LEU A 111 15.47 21.84 -0.82
CA LEU A 111 14.31 21.58 0.03
C LEU A 111 13.15 20.99 -0.78
N LEU A 112 12.86 21.55 -1.96
CA LEU A 112 11.85 21.01 -2.85
C LEU A 112 12.21 19.60 -3.34
N ASP A 113 13.48 19.36 -3.66
CA ASP A 113 13.95 18.02 -4.01
C ASP A 113 13.72 17.03 -2.85
N PHE A 114 14.01 17.43 -1.61
CA PHE A 114 13.80 16.58 -0.44
C PHE A 114 12.31 16.34 -0.16
N LEU A 115 11.45 17.35 -0.28
CA LEU A 115 10.00 17.20 -0.20
C LEU A 115 9.46 16.20 -1.23
N ARG A 116 9.96 16.28 -2.47
CA ARG A 116 9.61 15.33 -3.54
C ARG A 116 10.10 13.92 -3.21
N GLN A 117 11.30 13.77 -2.68
CA GLN A 117 11.83 12.45 -2.25
C GLN A 117 10.94 11.85 -1.16
N VAL A 118 10.59 12.60 -0.13
CA VAL A 118 9.70 12.12 0.95
C VAL A 118 8.32 11.77 0.40
N SER A 119 7.75 12.59 -0.48
CA SER A 119 6.45 12.32 -1.10
C SER A 119 6.47 11.10 -2.03
N THR A 120 7.61 10.80 -2.66
CA THR A 120 7.76 9.69 -3.61
C THR A 120 8.06 8.37 -2.91
N PHE A 121 8.94 8.40 -1.90
CA PHE A 121 9.50 7.21 -1.27
C PHE A 121 8.95 6.95 0.15
N GLY A 122 8.41 7.98 0.81
CA GLY A 122 7.92 7.89 2.18
C GLY A 122 8.98 7.40 3.16
N LEU A 123 8.54 6.63 4.16
CA LEU A 123 9.42 6.03 5.18
C LEU A 123 9.88 4.61 4.83
N SER A 124 9.28 3.99 3.81
CA SER A 124 9.49 2.57 3.46
C SER A 124 10.24 2.38 2.14
N LEU A 125 10.56 3.47 1.44
CA LEU A 125 11.11 3.55 0.08
C LEU A 125 10.17 3.02 -1.00
N VAL A 126 9.69 1.80 -0.84
CA VAL A 126 8.76 1.12 -1.74
C VAL A 126 7.66 0.47 -0.89
N ARG A 127 6.47 0.39 -1.48
CA ARG A 127 5.37 -0.42 -0.93
C ARG A 127 5.50 -1.85 -1.43
N LEU A 128 5.25 -2.81 -0.55
CA LEU A 128 5.27 -4.23 -0.88
C LEU A 128 3.87 -4.73 -1.22
N ASP A 129 3.71 -5.28 -2.42
CA ASP A 129 2.51 -6.03 -2.78
C ASP A 129 2.63 -7.47 -2.24
N ILE A 130 1.54 -7.99 -1.69
CA ILE A 130 1.43 -9.38 -1.23
C ILE A 130 0.70 -10.15 -2.31
N ARG A 131 1.22 -11.33 -2.70
CA ARG A 131 0.60 -12.15 -3.74
C ARG A 131 0.49 -13.60 -3.27
N GLN A 132 -0.72 -14.16 -3.37
CA GLN A 132 -1.01 -15.56 -3.08
C GLN A 132 -2.01 -16.09 -4.13
N GLU A 133 -2.10 -17.41 -4.33
CA GLU A 133 -3.08 -18.01 -5.23
C GLU A 133 -4.45 -18.24 -4.55
N SER A 134 -5.52 -18.14 -5.34
CA SER A 134 -6.92 -18.27 -4.90
C SER A 134 -7.25 -19.59 -4.19
N ASP A 135 -6.64 -20.70 -4.63
CA ASP A 135 -6.87 -22.02 -4.03
C ASP A 135 -6.41 -22.07 -2.57
N ARG A 136 -5.32 -21.39 -2.24
CA ARG A 136 -4.82 -21.31 -0.85
C ARG A 136 -5.78 -20.56 0.07
N HIS A 137 -6.50 -19.56 -0.45
CA HIS A 137 -7.59 -18.92 0.30
C HIS A 137 -8.77 -19.87 0.45
N THR A 138 -9.14 -20.58 -0.62
CA THR A 138 -10.21 -21.59 -0.61
C THR A 138 -9.96 -22.66 0.45
N ASP A 139 -8.74 -23.15 0.60
CA ASP A 139 -8.37 -24.16 1.60
C ASP A 139 -8.55 -23.64 3.04
N VAL A 140 -8.21 -22.37 3.30
CA VAL A 140 -8.42 -21.73 4.61
C VAL A 140 -9.92 -21.63 4.90
N MET A 141 -10.72 -21.19 3.93
CA MET A 141 -12.17 -21.06 4.07
C MET A 141 -12.84 -22.42 4.27
N ASP A 142 -12.34 -23.45 3.60
CA ASP A 142 -12.80 -24.82 3.74
C ASP A 142 -12.50 -25.40 5.12
N ALA A 143 -11.29 -25.19 5.64
CA ALA A 143 -10.93 -25.57 7.00
C ALA A 143 -11.82 -24.88 8.05
N ILE A 144 -12.09 -23.58 7.88
CA ILE A 144 -12.99 -22.82 8.76
C ILE A 144 -14.40 -23.42 8.72
N THR A 145 -14.97 -23.60 7.53
CA THR A 145 -16.35 -24.11 7.38
C THR A 145 -16.52 -25.55 7.90
N LYS A 146 -15.50 -26.39 7.73
CA LYS A 146 -15.46 -27.75 8.31
C LYS A 146 -15.35 -27.72 9.83
N HIS A 147 -14.50 -26.87 10.40
CA HIS A 147 -14.35 -26.73 11.86
C HIS A 147 -15.62 -26.21 12.53
N LEU A 148 -16.35 -25.32 11.85
CA LEU A 148 -17.64 -24.81 12.32
C LEU A 148 -18.82 -25.76 12.08
N GLU A 149 -18.59 -26.92 11.47
CA GLU A 149 -19.61 -27.92 11.11
C GLU A 149 -20.73 -27.37 10.20
N ILE A 150 -20.43 -26.37 9.37
CA ILE A 150 -21.40 -25.75 8.45
C ILE A 150 -21.27 -26.25 6.99
N GLY A 151 -20.27 -27.09 6.72
CA GLY A 151 -20.06 -27.76 5.43
C GLY A 151 -18.63 -27.64 4.93
N SER A 152 -18.46 -27.85 3.63
CA SER A 152 -17.19 -27.80 2.90
C SER A 152 -17.26 -26.66 1.88
N TYR A 153 -16.64 -25.51 2.17
CA TYR A 153 -16.62 -24.35 1.27
C TYR A 153 -16.13 -24.72 -0.13
N GLN A 154 -15.16 -25.64 -0.22
CA GLN A 154 -14.62 -26.10 -1.49
C GLN A 154 -15.67 -26.80 -2.38
N GLU A 155 -16.64 -27.49 -1.77
CA GLU A 155 -17.71 -28.21 -2.49
C GLU A 155 -18.92 -27.33 -2.84
N TRP A 156 -18.98 -26.11 -2.33
CA TRP A 156 -20.10 -25.20 -2.59
C TRP A 156 -20.03 -24.62 -4.01
N SER A 157 -21.20 -24.35 -4.59
CA SER A 157 -21.27 -23.57 -5.82
C SER A 157 -20.84 -22.13 -5.58
N GLU A 158 -20.47 -21.42 -6.66
CA GLU A 158 -20.05 -20.02 -6.59
C GLU A 158 -21.12 -19.12 -5.93
N GLU A 159 -22.40 -19.37 -6.21
CA GLU A 159 -23.52 -18.62 -5.62
C GLU A 159 -23.58 -18.84 -4.10
N LYS A 160 -23.42 -20.09 -3.65
CA LYS A 160 -23.44 -20.42 -2.22
C LYS A 160 -22.21 -19.86 -1.50
N ARG A 161 -21.03 -19.87 -2.15
CA ARG A 161 -19.82 -19.21 -1.62
C ARG A 161 -20.05 -17.72 -1.45
N GLN A 162 -20.56 -17.03 -2.46
CA GLN A 162 -20.89 -15.60 -2.38
C GLN A 162 -21.92 -15.31 -1.29
N GLU A 163 -23.02 -16.08 -1.23
CA GLU A 163 -24.06 -15.91 -0.21
C GLU A 163 -23.48 -16.01 1.20
N TRP A 164 -22.69 -17.06 1.46
CA TRP A 164 -22.09 -17.24 2.77
C TRP A 164 -21.07 -16.14 3.09
N LEU A 165 -20.13 -15.84 2.19
CA LEU A 165 -19.14 -14.77 2.37
C LEU A 165 -19.80 -13.43 2.67
N LEU A 166 -20.86 -13.07 1.94
CA LEU A 166 -21.58 -11.82 2.16
C LEU A 166 -22.30 -11.80 3.50
N SER A 167 -22.89 -12.93 3.91
CA SER A 167 -23.53 -13.02 5.22
C SER A 167 -22.52 -12.83 6.36
N GLU A 168 -21.33 -13.41 6.24
CA GLU A 168 -20.25 -13.22 7.21
C GLU A 168 -19.67 -11.79 7.15
N LEU A 169 -19.46 -11.22 5.95
CA LEU A 169 -18.93 -9.86 5.74
C LEU A 169 -19.83 -8.75 6.31
N VAL A 170 -21.15 -8.97 6.29
CA VAL A 170 -22.14 -8.09 6.93
C VAL A 170 -22.24 -8.36 8.44
N GLY A 171 -22.02 -9.61 8.84
CA GLY A 171 -21.96 -10.03 10.23
C GLY A 171 -20.85 -9.34 11.03
N LYS A 172 -21.05 -9.23 12.35
CA LYS A 172 -20.07 -8.67 13.31
C LYS A 172 -19.46 -9.73 14.23
N ARG A 173 -19.92 -10.97 14.13
CA ARG A 173 -19.44 -12.07 14.95
C ARG A 173 -18.08 -12.52 14.39
N PRO A 174 -17.05 -12.71 15.24
CA PRO A 174 -15.79 -13.33 14.80
C PRO A 174 -16.03 -14.73 14.25
N LEU A 175 -15.38 -15.05 13.15
CA LEU A 175 -15.62 -16.27 12.39
C LEU A 175 -14.91 -17.49 12.99
N PHE A 176 -13.65 -17.35 13.38
CA PHE A 176 -12.85 -18.45 13.94
C PHE A 176 -12.02 -18.01 15.15
N GLY A 177 -11.69 -18.99 16.00
CA GLY A 177 -10.86 -18.83 17.19
C GLY A 177 -9.45 -19.40 17.01
N PRO A 178 -8.62 -19.34 18.07
CA PRO A 178 -7.26 -19.90 18.07
C PRO A 178 -7.23 -21.44 18.00
N ASP A 179 -8.39 -22.09 18.15
CA ASP A 179 -8.59 -23.53 18.13
C ASP A 179 -8.79 -24.11 16.72
N LEU A 180 -8.83 -23.27 15.67
CA LEU A 180 -8.91 -23.73 14.28
C LEU A 180 -7.73 -24.67 13.96
N PRO A 181 -7.97 -25.92 13.52
CA PRO A 181 -6.91 -26.81 13.07
C PRO A 181 -6.25 -26.27 11.78
N GLN A 182 -4.92 -26.15 11.79
CA GLN A 182 -4.17 -25.57 10.67
C GLN A 182 -3.12 -26.56 10.15
N THR A 183 -3.19 -26.86 8.86
CA THR A 183 -2.03 -27.39 8.13
C THR A 183 -0.94 -26.32 8.02
N ASP A 184 0.28 -26.69 7.63
CA ASP A 184 1.36 -25.72 7.43
C ASP A 184 0.99 -24.68 6.35
N GLU A 185 0.26 -25.10 5.32
CA GLU A 185 -0.23 -24.22 4.26
C GLU A 185 -1.30 -23.23 4.74
N ILE A 186 -2.26 -23.67 5.55
CA ILE A 186 -3.29 -22.78 6.12
C ILE A 186 -2.64 -21.77 7.06
N ARG A 187 -1.71 -22.25 7.88
CA ARG A 187 -0.98 -21.41 8.84
C ARG A 187 -0.21 -20.30 8.14
N GLU A 188 0.49 -20.60 7.05
CA GLU A 188 1.26 -19.61 6.29
C GLU A 188 0.37 -18.49 5.73
N VAL A 189 -0.84 -18.81 5.25
CA VAL A 189 -1.80 -17.79 4.78
C VAL A 189 -2.27 -16.90 5.94
N LEU A 190 -2.65 -17.51 7.07
CA LEU A 190 -3.11 -16.76 8.25
C LEU A 190 -2.00 -15.90 8.87
N GLU A 191 -0.78 -16.44 8.99
CA GLU A 191 0.41 -15.73 9.47
C GLU A 191 0.75 -14.55 8.56
N THR A 192 0.61 -14.68 7.24
CA THR A 192 0.77 -13.56 6.30
C THR A 192 -0.20 -12.43 6.61
N PHE A 193 -1.48 -12.73 6.86
CA PHE A 193 -2.44 -11.69 7.27
C PHE A 193 -2.13 -11.10 8.66
N HIS A 194 -1.55 -11.88 9.58
CA HIS A 194 -1.12 -11.36 10.88
C HIS A 194 0.04 -10.38 10.73
N VAL A 195 1.03 -10.68 9.87
CA VAL A 195 2.13 -9.75 9.55
C VAL A 195 1.59 -8.44 8.95
N ILE A 196 0.58 -8.52 8.08
CA ILE A 196 -0.07 -7.32 7.52
C ILE A 196 -0.80 -6.52 8.61
N ALA A 197 -1.44 -7.18 9.58
CA ALA A 197 -2.15 -6.52 10.67
C ALA A 197 -1.21 -5.82 11.66
N GLU A 198 0.01 -6.34 11.84
CA GLU A 198 1.00 -5.84 12.80
C GLU A 198 1.86 -4.69 12.26
N LEU A 199 2.14 -4.69 10.95
CA LEU A 199 3.02 -3.70 10.33
C LEU A 199 2.26 -2.43 9.88
N PRO A 200 2.93 -1.26 9.83
CA PRO A 200 2.34 -0.03 9.31
C PRO A 200 1.76 -0.20 7.91
N SER A 201 0.54 0.30 7.69
CA SER A 201 -0.15 0.18 6.39
C SER A 201 0.60 0.79 5.22
N ASP A 202 1.46 1.78 5.49
CA ASP A 202 2.30 2.43 4.48
C ASP A 202 3.43 1.55 3.94
N ASN A 203 3.70 0.40 4.58
CA ASN A 203 4.64 -0.58 4.05
C ASN A 203 4.08 -1.38 2.87
N PHE A 204 2.75 -1.38 2.70
CA PHE A 204 2.09 -2.29 1.77
C PHE A 204 1.38 -1.56 0.64
N GLY A 205 1.28 -2.26 -0.48
CA GLY A 205 0.51 -1.87 -1.64
C GLY A 205 -0.79 -2.67 -1.73
N ALA A 206 -0.85 -3.62 -2.65
CA ALA A 206 -2.00 -4.45 -2.95
C ALA A 206 -1.90 -5.85 -2.35
N TYR A 207 -3.05 -6.51 -2.18
CA TYR A 207 -3.13 -7.96 -2.04
C TYR A 207 -3.58 -8.56 -3.39
N ILE A 208 -2.68 -9.19 -4.11
CA ILE A 208 -2.88 -9.77 -5.44
C ILE A 208 -3.29 -11.24 -5.30
N ILE A 209 -4.39 -11.60 -5.96
CA ILE A 209 -4.89 -12.97 -6.00
C ILE A 209 -4.54 -13.58 -7.35
N SER A 210 -3.54 -14.46 -7.36
CA SER A 210 -3.17 -15.25 -8.55
C SER A 210 -4.26 -16.26 -8.88
N MET A 211 -4.38 -16.64 -10.15
CA MET A 211 -5.40 -17.58 -10.61
C MET A 211 -6.82 -17.18 -10.15
N ALA A 212 -7.13 -15.88 -10.13
CA ALA A 212 -8.47 -15.42 -9.80
C ALA A 212 -9.44 -15.78 -10.94
N THR A 213 -10.58 -16.37 -10.59
CA THR A 213 -11.58 -16.85 -11.57
C THR A 213 -12.98 -16.32 -11.29
N ALA A 214 -13.28 -16.02 -10.02
CA ALA A 214 -14.64 -15.72 -9.59
C ALA A 214 -14.72 -14.59 -8.54
N PRO A 215 -15.90 -13.96 -8.36
CA PRO A 215 -16.12 -12.98 -7.28
C PRO A 215 -15.79 -13.50 -5.88
N SER A 216 -16.06 -14.78 -5.60
CA SER A 216 -15.79 -15.37 -4.29
C SER A 216 -14.31 -15.36 -3.91
N ASP A 217 -13.38 -15.41 -4.88
CA ASP A 217 -11.94 -15.32 -4.64
C ASP A 217 -11.58 -13.97 -3.98
N VAL A 218 -12.14 -12.89 -4.51
CA VAL A 218 -11.92 -11.52 -3.99
C VAL A 218 -12.58 -11.36 -2.62
N LEU A 219 -13.83 -11.81 -2.47
CA LEU A 219 -14.59 -11.70 -1.23
C LEU A 219 -13.98 -12.54 -0.10
N ALA A 220 -13.37 -13.70 -0.41
CA ALA A 220 -12.68 -14.53 0.58
C ALA A 220 -11.49 -13.79 1.18
N VAL A 221 -10.67 -13.12 0.37
CA VAL A 221 -9.55 -12.30 0.87
C VAL A 221 -10.05 -11.12 1.69
N GLU A 222 -11.11 -10.41 1.25
CA GLU A 222 -11.71 -9.33 2.05
C GLU A 222 -12.17 -9.84 3.44
N LEU A 223 -12.76 -11.03 3.50
CA LEU A 223 -13.18 -11.64 4.76
C LEU A 223 -11.97 -12.02 5.63
N LEU A 224 -10.96 -12.68 5.06
CA LEU A 224 -9.75 -13.06 5.79
C LEU A 224 -8.99 -11.84 6.34
N GLN A 225 -8.88 -10.76 5.56
CA GLN A 225 -8.28 -9.51 6.04
C GLN A 225 -9.02 -8.94 7.27
N ARG A 226 -10.35 -9.02 7.27
CA ARG A 226 -11.18 -8.59 8.39
C ARG A 226 -11.00 -9.48 9.62
N GLU A 227 -11.07 -10.80 9.44
CA GLU A 227 -10.96 -11.77 10.54
C GLU A 227 -9.57 -11.77 11.19
N CYS A 228 -8.53 -11.52 10.40
CA CYS A 228 -7.16 -11.28 10.90
C CYS A 228 -6.95 -9.85 11.44
N LYS A 229 -8.02 -9.06 11.59
CA LYS A 229 -8.03 -7.76 12.28
C LYS A 229 -7.13 -6.69 11.65
N ILE A 230 -6.96 -6.72 10.32
CA ILE A 230 -6.23 -5.68 9.61
C ILE A 230 -7.07 -4.39 9.67
N LYS A 231 -6.57 -3.37 10.40
CA LYS A 231 -7.27 -2.10 10.61
C LYS A 231 -7.48 -1.31 9.32
N ASN A 232 -6.49 -1.37 8.43
CA ASN A 232 -6.50 -0.71 7.13
C ASN A 232 -6.29 -1.78 6.05
N PRO A 233 -7.34 -2.54 5.70
CA PRO A 233 -7.17 -3.68 4.81
C PRO A 233 -6.74 -3.24 3.41
N LEU A 234 -5.81 -4.01 2.86
CA LEU A 234 -5.21 -3.79 1.55
C LEU A 234 -6.27 -3.83 0.46
N ARG A 235 -6.02 -3.10 -0.63
CA ARG A 235 -6.84 -3.24 -1.83
C ARG A 235 -6.61 -4.62 -2.44
N VAL A 236 -7.69 -5.34 -2.71
CA VAL A 236 -7.63 -6.68 -3.30
C VAL A 236 -7.64 -6.57 -4.81
N VAL A 237 -6.69 -7.24 -5.46
CA VAL A 237 -6.43 -7.16 -6.90
C VAL A 237 -6.53 -8.55 -7.50
N PRO A 238 -7.62 -8.90 -8.21
CA PRO A 238 -7.68 -10.15 -8.94
C PRO A 238 -6.70 -10.12 -10.12
N LEU A 239 -5.94 -11.20 -10.28
CA LEU A 239 -5.06 -11.44 -11.41
C LEU A 239 -5.66 -12.54 -12.30
N PHE A 240 -6.14 -12.12 -13.48
CA PHE A 240 -6.68 -13.02 -14.49
C PHE A 240 -5.56 -13.48 -15.43
N GLU A 241 -5.29 -14.79 -15.46
CA GLU A 241 -4.10 -15.36 -16.12
C GLU A 241 -4.45 -16.28 -17.30
N LYS A 242 -5.52 -17.09 -17.24
CA LYS A 242 -5.89 -17.96 -18.37
C LYS A 242 -6.84 -17.25 -19.33
N LEU A 243 -6.98 -17.81 -20.53
CA LEU A 243 -7.86 -17.23 -21.55
C LEU A 243 -9.32 -17.17 -21.07
N ALA A 244 -9.82 -18.25 -20.47
CA ALA A 244 -11.17 -18.33 -19.94
C ALA A 244 -11.41 -17.30 -18.81
N ASP A 245 -10.41 -17.10 -17.95
CA ASP A 245 -10.47 -16.15 -16.84
C ASP A 245 -10.54 -14.70 -17.37
N LEU A 246 -9.80 -14.39 -18.45
CA LEU A 246 -9.88 -13.09 -19.12
C LEU A 246 -11.24 -12.85 -19.80
N GLU A 247 -11.88 -13.91 -20.30
CA GLU A 247 -13.22 -13.83 -20.88
C GLU A 247 -14.30 -13.62 -19.81
N SER A 248 -14.15 -14.23 -18.63
CA SER A 248 -15.11 -14.09 -17.52
C SER A 248 -14.87 -12.86 -16.64
N ALA A 249 -13.69 -12.25 -16.68
CA ALA A 249 -13.29 -11.12 -15.85
C ALA A 249 -14.31 -9.94 -15.82
N PRO A 250 -14.86 -9.47 -16.96
CA PRO A 250 -15.84 -8.38 -16.93
C PRO A 250 -17.12 -8.76 -16.18
N ALA A 251 -17.59 -10.00 -16.33
CA ALA A 251 -18.76 -10.50 -15.62
C ALA A 251 -18.50 -10.63 -14.11
N ALA A 252 -17.32 -11.11 -13.73
CA ALA A 252 -16.90 -11.20 -12.34
C ALA A 252 -16.84 -9.81 -11.67
N LEU A 253 -16.23 -8.81 -12.32
CA LEU A 253 -16.22 -7.44 -11.79
C LEU A 253 -17.62 -6.81 -11.75
N ALA A 254 -18.44 -6.99 -12.78
CA ALA A 254 -19.81 -6.48 -12.78
C ALA A 254 -20.61 -7.07 -11.62
N ARG A 255 -20.40 -8.36 -11.31
CA ARG A 255 -21.00 -9.01 -10.14
C ARG A 255 -20.49 -8.40 -8.84
N LEU A 256 -19.17 -8.22 -8.68
CA LEU A 256 -18.59 -7.57 -7.49
C LEU A 256 -19.12 -6.15 -7.30
N PHE A 257 -19.18 -5.33 -8.34
CA PHE A 257 -19.68 -3.96 -8.27
C PHE A 257 -21.20 -3.87 -8.03
N SER A 258 -21.95 -4.93 -8.34
CA SER A 258 -23.37 -5.02 -7.97
C SER A 258 -23.64 -5.30 -6.49
N ILE A 259 -22.59 -5.60 -5.71
CA ILE A 259 -22.70 -5.88 -4.28
C ILE A 259 -22.47 -4.59 -3.50
N ASP A 260 -23.51 -4.12 -2.80
CA ASP A 260 -23.47 -2.88 -2.01
C ASP A 260 -22.34 -2.86 -0.97
N TRP A 261 -22.09 -4.00 -0.30
CA TRP A 261 -20.99 -4.09 0.66
C TRP A 261 -19.64 -3.83 -0.01
N TYR A 262 -19.42 -4.42 -1.19
CA TYR A 262 -18.15 -4.34 -1.90
C TYR A 262 -17.91 -2.95 -2.50
N ILE A 263 -18.93 -2.34 -3.13
CA ILE A 263 -18.77 -1.02 -3.72
C ILE A 263 -18.46 0.07 -2.67
N ASN A 264 -19.06 -0.06 -1.48
CA ASN A 264 -18.75 0.79 -0.34
C ASN A 264 -17.33 0.53 0.18
N ARG A 265 -16.89 -0.74 0.24
CA ARG A 265 -15.55 -1.14 0.70
C ARG A 265 -14.43 -0.57 -0.18
N ILE A 266 -14.59 -0.60 -1.50
CA ILE A 266 -13.56 -0.16 -2.46
C ILE A 266 -13.53 1.37 -2.68
N ASN A 267 -14.55 2.08 -2.19
CA ASN A 267 -14.65 3.55 -2.24
C ASN A 267 -14.34 4.13 -3.65
N GLY A 268 -14.98 3.56 -4.66
CA GLY A 268 -14.89 4.02 -6.05
C GLY A 268 -13.57 3.73 -6.77
N LYS A 269 -12.70 2.85 -6.23
CA LYS A 269 -11.44 2.48 -6.88
C LYS A 269 -11.27 0.96 -6.93
N GLN A 270 -11.03 0.40 -8.12
CA GLN A 270 -10.66 -1.00 -8.29
C GLN A 270 -9.34 -1.08 -9.07
N GLU A 271 -8.47 -1.99 -8.68
CA GLU A 271 -7.30 -2.36 -9.47
C GLU A 271 -7.44 -3.82 -9.91
N VAL A 272 -7.10 -4.11 -11.17
CA VAL A 272 -7.10 -5.46 -11.75
C VAL A 272 -5.77 -5.72 -12.40
N MET A 273 -5.19 -6.89 -12.13
CA MET A 273 -3.93 -7.28 -12.72
C MET A 273 -4.15 -8.20 -13.93
N ILE A 274 -3.35 -7.99 -14.98
CA ILE A 274 -3.40 -8.79 -16.20
C ILE A 274 -2.07 -9.49 -16.49
N GLY A 275 -2.13 -10.81 -16.72
CA GLY A 275 -0.96 -11.68 -16.83
C GLY A 275 -0.56 -12.03 -18.28
N TYR A 276 0.26 -11.21 -18.94
CA TYR A 276 0.66 -11.45 -20.34
C TYR A 276 1.39 -12.78 -20.58
N SER A 277 2.39 -13.09 -19.76
CA SER A 277 3.21 -14.29 -19.94
C SER A 277 2.41 -15.58 -19.73
N ASP A 278 1.55 -15.61 -18.73
CA ASP A 278 0.83 -16.82 -18.36
C ASP A 278 -0.34 -17.08 -19.32
N SER A 279 -1.07 -16.04 -19.75
CA SER A 279 -2.03 -16.17 -20.86
C SER A 279 -1.35 -16.61 -22.17
N GLY A 280 -0.13 -16.13 -22.41
CA GLY A 280 0.65 -16.50 -23.58
C GLY A 280 1.11 -17.97 -23.58
N LYS A 281 1.35 -18.55 -22.40
CA LYS A 281 1.64 -19.99 -22.25
C LYS A 281 0.39 -20.85 -22.46
N ASP A 282 -0.77 -20.36 -22.02
CA ASP A 282 -2.05 -21.04 -22.10
C ASP A 282 -2.57 -21.15 -23.55
N ALA A 283 -2.71 -20.01 -24.23
CA ALA A 283 -3.40 -19.92 -25.52
C ALA A 283 -2.52 -19.42 -26.70
N GLY A 284 -1.22 -19.24 -26.46
CA GLY A 284 -0.30 -18.63 -27.42
C GLY A 284 -0.37 -17.10 -27.43
N ARG A 285 0.75 -16.46 -27.81
CA ARG A 285 0.94 -15.00 -27.64
C ARG A 285 -0.07 -14.14 -28.40
N PHE A 286 -0.48 -14.53 -29.60
CA PHE A 286 -1.41 -13.74 -30.41
C PHE A 286 -2.81 -13.74 -29.78
N SER A 287 -3.35 -14.92 -29.48
CA SER A 287 -4.66 -15.08 -28.83
C SER A 287 -4.71 -14.37 -27.48
N ALA A 288 -3.66 -14.53 -26.67
CA ALA A 288 -3.53 -13.85 -25.39
C ALA A 288 -3.52 -12.32 -25.54
N ALA A 289 -2.73 -11.77 -26.46
CA ALA A 289 -2.66 -10.33 -26.68
C ALA A 289 -4.01 -9.74 -27.13
N TRP A 290 -4.72 -10.43 -28.03
CA TRP A 290 -6.04 -9.99 -28.49
C TRP A 290 -7.09 -10.10 -27.39
N GLN A 291 -7.10 -11.19 -26.62
CA GLN A 291 -8.04 -11.35 -25.52
C GLN A 291 -7.80 -10.32 -24.41
N LEU A 292 -6.53 -10.01 -24.10
CA LEU A 292 -6.18 -8.95 -23.15
C LEU A 292 -6.65 -7.57 -23.61
N TYR A 293 -6.62 -7.28 -24.92
CA TYR A 293 -7.14 -6.03 -25.45
C TYR A 293 -8.65 -5.91 -25.21
N LYS A 294 -9.41 -6.93 -25.63
CA LYS A 294 -10.87 -6.98 -25.44
C LYS A 294 -11.27 -6.96 -23.97
N ALA A 295 -10.60 -7.74 -23.13
CA ALA A 295 -10.87 -7.78 -21.70
C ALA A 295 -10.70 -6.40 -21.06
N GLN A 296 -9.65 -5.64 -21.44
CA GLN A 296 -9.46 -4.28 -20.93
C GLN A 296 -10.57 -3.32 -21.38
N GLU A 297 -11.04 -3.40 -22.64
CA GLU A 297 -12.20 -2.62 -23.13
C GLU A 297 -13.49 -2.94 -22.35
N ASP A 298 -13.76 -4.22 -22.12
CA ASP A 298 -14.95 -4.65 -21.40
C ASP A 298 -14.89 -4.28 -19.92
N LEU A 299 -13.73 -4.45 -19.28
CA LEU A 299 -13.49 -4.07 -17.88
C LEU A 299 -13.66 -2.57 -17.65
N ILE A 300 -13.12 -1.72 -18.54
CA ILE A 300 -13.32 -0.27 -18.40
C ILE A 300 -14.77 0.12 -18.65
N SER A 301 -15.47 -0.51 -19.60
CA SER A 301 -16.90 -0.29 -19.82
C SER A 301 -17.74 -0.65 -18.59
N VAL A 302 -17.43 -1.77 -17.93
CA VAL A 302 -18.06 -2.17 -16.67
C VAL A 302 -17.77 -1.15 -15.58
N ALA A 303 -16.51 -0.77 -15.37
CA ALA A 303 -16.14 0.18 -14.33
C ALA A 303 -16.83 1.55 -14.51
N GLN A 304 -16.89 2.07 -15.74
CA GLN A 304 -17.60 3.31 -16.07
C GLN A 304 -19.10 3.24 -15.75
N LYS A 305 -19.77 2.11 -16.05
CA LYS A 305 -21.21 1.91 -15.73
C LYS A 305 -21.49 2.00 -14.22
N PHE A 306 -20.56 1.55 -13.39
CA PHE A 306 -20.69 1.59 -11.93
C PHE A 306 -20.01 2.82 -11.28
N GLY A 307 -19.44 3.73 -12.07
CA GLY A 307 -18.75 4.92 -11.55
C GLY A 307 -17.46 4.60 -10.78
N VAL A 308 -16.80 3.48 -11.09
CA VAL A 308 -15.56 3.02 -10.45
C VAL A 308 -14.35 3.47 -11.28
N LYS A 309 -13.36 4.07 -10.63
CA LYS A 309 -12.04 4.32 -11.23
C LYS A 309 -11.26 3.00 -11.27
N LEU A 310 -11.09 2.46 -12.47
CA LEU A 310 -10.30 1.26 -12.70
C LEU A 310 -8.82 1.61 -12.89
N THR A 311 -7.92 0.78 -12.37
CA THR A 311 -6.48 0.84 -12.63
C THR A 311 -6.02 -0.53 -13.11
N MET A 312 -5.36 -0.55 -14.27
CA MET A 312 -4.80 -1.78 -14.84
C MET A 312 -3.39 -1.99 -14.32
N PHE A 313 -3.16 -3.08 -13.59
CA PHE A 313 -1.84 -3.53 -13.20
C PHE A 313 -1.28 -4.49 -14.26
N HIS A 314 -0.39 -3.97 -15.09
CA HIS A 314 0.28 -4.74 -16.14
C HIS A 314 1.36 -5.67 -15.55
N GLY A 315 1.12 -6.99 -15.63
CA GLY A 315 2.11 -7.99 -15.27
C GLY A 315 3.30 -8.08 -16.26
N ARG A 316 4.28 -8.93 -15.93
CA ARG A 316 5.47 -9.13 -16.77
C ARG A 316 5.14 -9.73 -18.14
N GLY A 317 6.03 -9.50 -19.11
CA GLY A 317 6.01 -10.18 -20.42
C GLY A 317 5.20 -9.47 -21.52
N GLY A 318 4.45 -8.43 -21.18
CA GLY A 318 3.78 -7.54 -22.13
C GLY A 318 4.77 -6.63 -22.87
N THR A 319 4.28 -5.96 -23.92
CA THR A 319 5.05 -4.93 -24.66
C THR A 319 5.38 -3.73 -23.78
N VAL A 320 4.53 -3.42 -22.79
CA VAL A 320 4.73 -2.36 -21.77
C VAL A 320 5.96 -2.61 -20.90
N GLY A 321 6.34 -3.89 -20.68
CA GLY A 321 7.50 -4.24 -19.84
C GLY A 321 8.86 -4.17 -20.54
N ARG A 322 8.97 -3.63 -21.78
CA ARG A 322 10.21 -3.69 -22.58
C ARG A 322 11.22 -2.59 -22.29
N GLY A 323 10.84 -1.54 -21.54
CA GLY A 323 11.71 -0.39 -21.27
C GLY A 323 12.01 0.46 -22.52
N GLY A 324 12.49 1.69 -22.32
CA GLY A 324 12.91 2.60 -23.41
C GLY A 324 11.79 3.00 -24.39
N GLY A 325 12.17 3.43 -25.60
CA GLY A 325 11.27 3.96 -26.63
C GLY A 325 10.05 3.08 -26.98
N PRO A 326 10.17 1.74 -27.10
CA PRO A 326 9.03 0.86 -27.38
C PRO A 326 7.93 0.89 -26.33
N THR A 327 8.25 1.27 -25.08
CA THR A 327 7.26 1.35 -23.99
C THR A 327 6.31 2.51 -24.19
N HIS A 328 6.79 3.66 -24.69
CA HIS A 328 5.94 4.83 -24.94
C HIS A 328 4.82 4.49 -25.92
N LEU A 329 5.15 3.86 -27.06
CA LEU A 329 4.15 3.45 -28.04
C LEU A 329 3.24 2.33 -27.49
N ALA A 330 3.77 1.41 -26.67
CA ALA A 330 2.99 0.35 -26.05
C ALA A 330 1.93 0.87 -25.07
N ILE A 331 2.23 1.96 -24.35
CA ILE A 331 1.28 2.67 -23.49
C ILE A 331 0.20 3.35 -24.36
N LEU A 332 0.60 4.07 -25.42
CA LEU A 332 -0.34 4.71 -26.35
C LEU A 332 -1.22 3.73 -27.12
N SER A 333 -0.80 2.47 -27.27
CA SER A 333 -1.56 1.44 -27.97
C SER A 333 -2.55 0.68 -27.08
N GLN A 334 -2.63 0.98 -25.78
CA GLN A 334 -3.66 0.40 -24.93
C GLN A 334 -5.06 0.86 -25.38
N PRO A 335 -6.13 0.11 -25.06
CA PRO A 335 -7.47 0.57 -25.38
C PRO A 335 -7.78 1.95 -24.77
N PRO A 336 -8.68 2.73 -25.38
CA PRO A 336 -9.09 4.03 -24.84
C PRO A 336 -9.56 3.93 -23.37
N ASP A 337 -9.32 4.99 -22.60
CA ASP A 337 -9.74 5.15 -21.20
C ASP A 337 -9.16 4.13 -20.19
N THR A 338 -8.11 3.39 -20.55
CA THR A 338 -7.51 2.36 -19.67
C THR A 338 -6.35 2.84 -18.77
N ILE A 339 -5.99 4.14 -18.80
CA ILE A 339 -4.87 4.74 -18.06
C ILE A 339 -5.34 5.91 -17.18
#